data_AF-A0A6A5ZC10-F1
#
_entry.id   AF-A0A6A5ZC10-F1
#
_cell.length_a   1.000
_cell.length_b   1.000
_cell.length_c   1.000
_cell.angle_alpha   90.00
_cell.angle_beta   90.00
_cell.angle_gamma   90.00
#
_symmetry.space_group_name_H-M   'P 1'
#
loop_
_entity.id
_entity.type
_entity.pdbx_description
1 polymer ?
#
loop_
_entity_poly.entity_id
_entity_poly.type
_entity_poly.pdbx_seq_one_letter_code
_entity_poly.pdbx_strand_id
1 'polypeptide(L)'
;MVLLPGIVFTYGLLIAWCTFAQAADCIFEPASIPLTWVKLPNKGAIRGDAISVGSPAQNISLIPVVETNNTYIFQPSQDCDTTEAACMTHRGGFFLSNQSTTYTNDTTQTPTNTNGDPTETLTSGSVEDDVFTIRGNVTLSELPLGVARSKVCFTLFGYFSSLSFGGRAFY
;
A
#
# COMPACT_ATOMS: atom_id res chain seq x y z
N MET A 1 -22.87 75.91 14.60
CA MET A 1 -21.49 75.41 14.68
C MET A 1 -21.56 74.09 15.41
N VAL A 2 -21.28 73.00 14.71
CA VAL A 2 -21.65 71.62 15.05
C VAL A 2 -20.68 71.03 16.06
N LEU A 3 -21.19 70.50 17.17
CA LEU A 3 -20.46 69.66 18.13
C LEU A 3 -20.51 68.20 17.61
N LEU A 4 -19.36 67.63 17.28
CA LEU A 4 -19.20 66.21 16.96
C LEU A 4 -18.95 65.39 18.24
N PRO A 5 -19.67 64.28 18.49
CA PRO A 5 -19.33 63.35 19.54
C PRO A 5 -18.49 62.16 19.03
N GLY A 6 -17.49 61.78 19.82
CA GLY A 6 -17.18 60.39 20.16
C GLY A 6 -16.67 59.46 19.07
N ILE A 7 -15.34 59.39 18.91
CA ILE A 7 -14.67 58.20 18.38
C ILE A 7 -14.62 57.18 19.52
N VAL A 8 -15.53 56.21 19.50
CA VAL A 8 -15.47 55.03 20.38
C VAL A 8 -14.53 54.02 19.75
N PHE A 9 -13.41 53.77 20.43
CA PHE A 9 -12.42 52.75 20.11
C PHE A 9 -13.07 51.36 20.03
N THR A 10 -13.30 50.85 18.82
CA THR A 10 -13.64 49.44 18.59
C THR A 10 -12.36 48.61 18.48
N TYR A 11 -11.72 48.37 19.63
CA TYR A 11 -10.66 47.36 19.78
C TYR A 11 -11.10 46.36 20.83
N GLY A 12 -11.89 45.37 20.44
CA GLY A 12 -12.39 44.43 21.43
C GLY A 12 -13.32 43.38 20.88
N LEU A 13 -12.91 42.64 19.84
CA LEU A 13 -13.40 41.27 19.64
C LEU A 13 -12.56 40.51 18.57
N LEU A 14 -11.29 40.24 18.87
CA LEU A 14 -10.58 39.11 18.27
C LEU A 14 -10.35 38.08 19.39
N ILE A 15 -11.45 37.58 19.95
CA ILE A 15 -11.39 36.42 20.85
C ILE A 15 -11.08 35.23 19.95
N ALA A 16 -9.84 34.76 20.13
CA ALA A 16 -9.25 33.57 19.58
C ALA A 16 -10.29 32.46 19.36
N TRP A 17 -10.55 32.18 18.08
CA TRP A 17 -11.01 30.88 17.65
C TRP A 17 -9.84 29.91 17.81
N CYS A 18 -9.56 29.50 19.05
CA CYS A 18 -8.81 28.26 19.29
C CYS A 18 -9.75 27.13 18.88
N THR A 19 -9.60 26.67 17.64
CA THR A 19 -10.17 25.41 17.22
C THR A 19 -9.61 24.33 18.14
N PHE A 20 -10.49 23.70 18.92
CA PHE A 20 -10.15 22.50 19.65
C PHE A 20 -9.80 21.44 18.61
N ALA A 21 -8.50 21.20 18.41
CA ALA A 21 -8.05 19.97 17.77
C ALA A 21 -8.49 18.83 18.69
N GLN A 22 -9.53 18.08 18.29
CA GLN A 22 -9.80 16.80 18.92
C GLN A 22 -8.57 15.94 18.64
N ALA A 23 -7.78 15.66 19.68
CA ALA A 23 -6.87 14.54 19.65
C ALA A 23 -7.75 13.30 19.48
N ALA A 24 -7.85 12.78 18.26
CA ALA A 24 -8.36 11.44 18.08
C ALA A 24 -7.40 10.52 18.84
N ASP A 25 -7.89 9.87 19.89
CA ASP A 25 -7.17 8.78 20.54
C ASP A 25 -7.03 7.67 19.49
N CYS A 26 -5.91 7.70 18.78
CA CYS A 26 -5.47 6.70 17.82
C CYS A 26 -5.10 5.41 18.58
N ILE A 27 -6.10 4.73 19.14
CA ILE A 27 -5.93 3.41 19.76
C ILE A 27 -5.94 2.39 18.63
N PHE A 28 -4.75 1.96 18.21
CA PHE A 28 -4.58 0.85 17.27
C PHE A 28 -4.00 -0.34 18.00
N GLU A 29 -4.55 -1.52 17.75
CA GLU A 29 -3.90 -2.75 18.16
C GLU A 29 -2.66 -2.98 17.27
N PRO A 30 -1.48 -3.27 17.85
CA PRO A 30 -0.29 -3.50 17.05
C PRO A 30 -0.48 -4.74 16.18
N ALA A 31 -0.33 -4.56 14.86
CA ALA A 31 -0.31 -5.68 13.92
C ALA A 31 1.04 -6.40 14.00
N SER A 32 1.02 -7.72 14.17
CA SER A 32 2.22 -8.56 14.16
C SER A 32 2.44 -9.15 12.77
N ILE A 33 3.63 -8.91 12.20
CA ILE A 33 4.04 -9.32 10.85
C ILE A 33 5.28 -10.22 10.96
N PRO A 34 5.10 -11.52 11.26
CA PRO A 34 6.22 -12.44 11.47
C PRO A 34 6.81 -12.93 10.14
N LEU A 35 8.14 -12.87 10.02
CA LEU A 35 8.84 -13.46 8.88
C LEU A 35 9.01 -14.97 9.08
N THR A 36 8.22 -15.76 8.37
CA THR A 36 8.19 -17.22 8.47
C THR A 36 8.34 -17.87 7.09
N TRP A 37 8.43 -19.21 7.07
CA TRP A 37 8.36 -19.96 5.82
C TRP A 37 6.90 -20.06 5.37
N VAL A 38 6.57 -19.34 4.30
CA VAL A 38 5.24 -19.33 3.70
C VAL A 38 5.19 -20.40 2.62
N LYS A 39 4.23 -21.32 2.72
CA LYS A 39 3.97 -22.35 1.70
C LYS A 39 3.09 -21.76 0.60
N LEU A 40 3.48 -21.97 -0.64
CA LEU A 40 2.80 -21.45 -1.83
C LEU A 40 1.99 -22.55 -2.54
N PRO A 41 1.00 -22.19 -3.39
CA PRO A 41 0.14 -23.16 -4.08
C PRO A 41 0.90 -24.16 -4.96
N ASN A 42 2.05 -23.76 -5.51
CA ASN A 42 2.94 -24.62 -6.30
C ASN A 42 3.78 -25.61 -5.47
N LYS A 43 3.52 -25.75 -4.15
CA LYS A 43 4.29 -26.54 -3.18
C LYS A 43 5.70 -25.98 -2.87
N GLY A 44 6.04 -24.82 -3.42
CA GLY A 44 7.23 -24.07 -3.04
C GLY A 44 7.09 -23.42 -1.67
N ALA A 45 8.20 -22.91 -1.14
CA ALA A 45 8.19 -22.12 0.08
C ALA A 45 9.24 -21.00 -0.01
N ILE A 46 8.91 -19.86 0.58
CA ILE A 46 9.79 -18.70 0.67
C ILE A 46 9.62 -18.01 2.02
N ARG A 47 10.63 -17.24 2.43
CA ARG A 47 10.57 -16.46 3.66
C ARG A 47 9.81 -15.15 3.43
N GLY A 48 8.85 -14.87 4.29
CA GLY A 48 8.06 -13.63 4.29
C GLY A 48 6.92 -13.70 5.30
N ASP A 49 6.02 -12.74 5.25
CA ASP A 49 4.74 -12.79 5.95
C ASP A 49 3.65 -13.40 5.07
N ALA A 50 2.79 -14.22 5.68
CA ALA A 50 1.69 -14.87 4.98
C ALA A 50 0.49 -13.91 4.93
N ILE A 51 0.22 -13.37 3.75
CA ILE A 51 -0.85 -12.40 3.53
C ILE A 51 -1.85 -12.98 2.52
N SER A 52 -3.12 -12.68 2.75
CA SER A 52 -4.21 -13.02 1.85
C SER A 52 -4.66 -11.79 1.08
N VAL A 53 -4.86 -11.93 -0.23
CA VAL A 53 -5.33 -10.86 -1.11
C VAL A 53 -6.59 -11.30 -1.84
N GLY A 54 -7.58 -10.42 -1.89
CA GLY A 54 -8.81 -10.59 -2.65
C GLY A 54 -9.85 -11.53 -2.04
N SER A 55 -10.92 -11.74 -2.80
CA SER A 55 -12.07 -12.58 -2.41
C SER A 55 -12.50 -13.48 -3.57
N PRO A 56 -12.39 -14.81 -3.50
CA PRO A 56 -11.80 -15.59 -2.40
C PRO A 56 -10.32 -15.27 -2.15
N ALA A 57 -9.91 -15.44 -0.90
CA ALA A 57 -8.56 -15.14 -0.42
C ALA A 57 -7.48 -15.94 -1.18
N GLN A 58 -6.52 -15.21 -1.77
CA GLN A 58 -5.34 -15.76 -2.42
C GLN A 58 -4.11 -15.55 -1.54
N ASN A 59 -3.45 -16.64 -1.14
CA ASN A 59 -2.32 -16.57 -0.23
C ASN A 59 -1.00 -16.30 -0.96
N ILE A 60 -0.32 -15.25 -0.54
CA ILE A 60 1.00 -14.84 -1.03
C ILE A 60 1.94 -14.56 0.15
N SER A 61 3.23 -14.52 -0.15
CA SER A 61 4.30 -14.18 0.77
C SER A 61 4.80 -12.78 0.44
N LEU A 62 4.80 -11.91 1.44
CA LEU A 62 5.31 -10.54 1.29
C LEU A 62 6.50 -10.28 2.19
N ILE A 63 7.48 -9.54 1.68
CA ILE A 63 8.58 -9.04 2.48
C ILE A 63 8.24 -7.60 2.89
N PRO A 64 8.21 -7.28 4.19
CA PRO A 64 8.13 -5.90 4.67
C PRO A 64 9.34 -5.11 4.19
N VAL A 65 9.10 -3.97 3.55
CA VAL A 65 10.14 -3.04 3.08
C VAL A 65 9.84 -1.67 3.67
N VAL A 66 10.83 -1.00 4.25
CA VAL A 66 10.67 0.31 4.90
C VAL A 66 11.21 1.45 4.05
N GLU A 67 11.98 1.12 3.01
CA GLU A 67 12.68 2.04 2.14
C GLU A 67 11.84 2.50 0.94
N THR A 68 10.69 1.87 0.73
CA THR A 68 9.80 2.13 -0.42
C THR A 68 8.47 2.67 0.06
N ASN A 69 7.69 3.25 -0.84
CA ASN A 69 6.33 3.72 -0.50
C ASN A 69 5.22 2.92 -1.18
N ASN A 70 5.54 2.10 -2.20
CA ASN A 70 4.53 1.33 -2.92
C ASN A 70 4.60 -0.17 -2.61
N THR A 71 3.44 -0.78 -2.43
CA THR A 71 3.28 -2.23 -2.28
C THR A 71 3.18 -2.88 -3.65
N TYR A 72 3.92 -3.96 -3.87
CA TYR A 72 3.96 -4.66 -5.16
C TYR A 72 3.71 -6.14 -5.01
N ILE A 73 2.85 -6.68 -5.87
CA ILE A 73 2.56 -8.11 -6.00
C ILE A 73 2.74 -8.54 -7.45
N PHE A 74 2.90 -9.85 -7.70
CA PHE A 74 3.19 -10.35 -9.04
C PHE A 74 2.03 -11.14 -9.64
N GLN A 75 1.84 -10.99 -10.95
CA GLN A 75 1.03 -11.87 -11.80
C GLN A 75 1.92 -12.90 -12.51
N PRO A 76 1.35 -14.02 -12.98
CA PRO A 76 2.05 -14.94 -13.87
C PRO A 76 2.54 -14.21 -15.13
N SER A 77 3.76 -14.49 -15.55
CA SER A 77 4.37 -13.87 -16.72
C SER A 77 5.48 -14.72 -17.32
N GLN A 78 5.73 -14.54 -18.61
CA GLN A 78 6.83 -15.18 -19.33
C GLN A 78 8.18 -14.51 -19.06
N ASP A 79 8.19 -13.30 -18.51
CA ASP A 79 9.41 -12.52 -18.22
C ASP A 79 10.05 -12.89 -16.87
N CYS A 80 9.62 -14.00 -16.26
CA CYS A 80 9.93 -14.35 -14.90
C CYS A 80 10.46 -15.78 -14.82
N ASP A 81 11.77 -15.90 -14.64
CA ASP A 81 12.55 -17.13 -14.51
C ASP A 81 12.42 -18.18 -15.64
N THR A 82 13.22 -19.25 -15.52
CA THR A 82 13.23 -20.38 -16.47
C THR A 82 11.98 -21.25 -16.41
N THR A 83 11.26 -21.25 -15.28
CA THR A 83 9.98 -21.96 -15.12
C THR A 83 8.99 -21.13 -14.31
N GLU A 84 7.69 -21.27 -14.60
CA GLU A 84 6.61 -20.58 -13.88
C GLU A 84 6.62 -20.94 -12.38
N ALA A 85 6.91 -22.19 -12.03
CA ALA A 85 6.97 -22.62 -10.63
C ALA A 85 8.14 -21.98 -9.88
N ALA A 86 9.31 -21.83 -10.51
CA ALA A 86 10.43 -21.11 -9.92
C ALA A 86 10.09 -19.64 -9.74
N CYS A 87 9.52 -19.01 -10.77
CA CYS A 87 9.05 -17.63 -10.69
C CYS A 87 8.06 -17.43 -9.55
N MET A 88 6.99 -18.23 -9.47
CA MET A 88 6.00 -18.12 -8.40
C MET A 88 6.68 -18.21 -7.03
N THR A 89 7.64 -19.12 -6.86
CA THR A 89 8.36 -19.27 -5.59
C THR A 89 9.20 -18.04 -5.28
N HIS A 90 10.01 -17.58 -6.23
CA HIS A 90 10.87 -16.41 -6.05
C HIS A 90 10.08 -15.13 -5.84
N ARG A 91 8.94 -14.96 -6.51
CA ARG A 91 8.08 -13.78 -6.37
C ARG A 91 7.28 -13.75 -5.08
N GLY A 92 7.12 -14.87 -4.39
CA GLY A 92 6.25 -14.94 -3.20
C GLY A 92 4.81 -15.35 -3.51
N GLY A 93 4.56 -16.00 -4.63
CA GLY A 93 3.22 -16.33 -5.09
C GLY A 93 2.77 -15.42 -6.24
N PHE A 94 1.62 -15.75 -6.81
CA PHE A 94 0.96 -14.90 -7.79
C PHE A 94 -0.42 -14.51 -7.31
N PHE A 95 -0.79 -13.27 -7.62
CA PHE A 95 -2.14 -12.78 -7.52
C PHE A 95 -2.81 -12.89 -8.88
N LEU A 96 -3.99 -13.50 -8.91
CA LEU A 96 -4.83 -13.70 -10.08
C LEU A 96 -6.04 -12.78 -9.95
N SER A 97 -5.97 -11.60 -10.55
CA SER A 97 -7.01 -10.57 -10.46
C SER A 97 -8.38 -11.07 -10.94
N ASN A 98 -8.40 -11.89 -11.99
CA ASN A 98 -9.62 -12.52 -12.52
C ASN A 98 -10.26 -13.57 -11.58
N GLN A 99 -9.57 -13.95 -10.49
CA GLN A 99 -10.10 -14.85 -9.47
C GLN A 99 -10.58 -14.12 -8.21
N SER A 100 -10.49 -12.79 -8.16
CA SER A 100 -11.00 -11.99 -7.05
C SER A 100 -12.24 -11.18 -7.46
N THR A 101 -13.30 -11.25 -6.67
CA THR A 101 -14.54 -10.50 -6.86
C THR A 101 -14.49 -9.11 -6.25
N THR A 102 -13.52 -8.84 -5.37
CA THR A 102 -13.27 -7.52 -4.75
C THR A 102 -12.21 -6.72 -5.50
N TYR A 103 -11.64 -7.31 -6.55
CA TYR A 103 -10.69 -6.67 -7.44
C TYR A 103 -11.29 -5.43 -8.10
N THR A 104 -10.55 -4.32 -8.01
CA THR A 104 -10.83 -3.10 -8.75
C THR A 104 -9.58 -2.64 -9.49
N ASN A 105 -9.73 -2.39 -10.78
CA ASN A 105 -8.67 -1.79 -11.59
C ASN A 105 -8.70 -0.27 -11.37
N ASP A 106 -7.59 0.30 -10.90
CA ASP A 106 -7.47 1.75 -10.84
C ASP A 106 -7.27 2.29 -12.26
N THR A 107 -8.38 2.72 -12.86
CA THR A 107 -8.39 3.30 -14.22
C THR A 107 -7.76 4.70 -14.29
N THR A 108 -7.39 5.30 -13.15
CA THR A 108 -6.70 6.60 -13.10
C THR A 108 -5.19 6.42 -13.33
N GLN A 109 -4.86 6.15 -14.60
CA GLN A 109 -3.51 5.88 -15.09
C GLN A 109 -2.45 6.84 -14.56
N THR A 110 -1.49 6.30 -13.81
CA THR A 110 -0.07 6.58 -14.06
C THR A 110 0.72 5.27 -14.03
N PRO A 111 1.86 5.15 -14.76
CA PRO A 111 2.76 3.97 -14.75
C PRO A 111 3.51 3.76 -13.41
N THR A 112 2.98 4.37 -12.37
CA THR A 112 3.51 4.54 -11.02
C THR A 112 2.32 4.28 -10.11
N ASN A 113 2.51 3.53 -9.04
CA ASN A 113 1.62 3.72 -7.90
C ASN A 113 1.87 5.16 -7.43
N THR A 114 1.07 6.13 -7.91
CA THR A 114 1.16 7.54 -7.51
C THR A 114 0.65 7.78 -6.10
N ASN A 115 0.03 6.79 -5.47
CA ASN A 115 -0.46 6.91 -4.10
C ASN A 115 0.72 6.98 -3.11
N GLY A 116 1.86 6.32 -3.41
CA GLY A 116 3.12 6.45 -2.68
C GLY A 116 4.17 7.31 -3.40
N ASP A 117 5.22 6.67 -3.94
CA ASP A 117 6.39 7.33 -4.54
C ASP A 117 6.33 7.31 -6.09
N PRO A 118 6.33 8.48 -6.76
CA PRO A 118 6.28 8.55 -8.22
C PRO A 118 7.57 8.10 -8.92
N THR A 119 8.67 7.88 -8.19
CA THR A 119 9.92 7.36 -8.76
C THR A 119 9.92 5.82 -8.86
N GLU A 120 9.05 5.15 -8.11
CA GLU A 120 8.89 3.69 -8.16
C GLU A 120 7.91 3.31 -9.29
N THR A 121 8.48 3.02 -10.45
CA THR A 121 7.74 2.73 -11.69
C THR A 121 7.60 1.22 -11.94
N LEU A 122 6.41 0.82 -12.40
CA LEU A 122 6.20 -0.52 -12.94
C LEU A 122 6.84 -0.60 -14.33
N THR A 123 7.78 -1.51 -14.54
CA THR A 123 8.31 -1.76 -15.90
C THR A 123 7.27 -2.49 -16.77
N SER A 124 6.41 -3.31 -16.15
CA SER A 124 5.31 -4.03 -16.78
C SER A 124 4.28 -4.39 -15.72
N GLY A 125 3.01 -4.02 -15.91
CA GLY A 125 1.94 -4.26 -14.95
C GLY A 125 0.84 -3.19 -14.98
N SER A 126 0.00 -3.21 -13.94
CA SER A 126 -1.07 -2.24 -13.69
C SER A 126 -1.09 -1.86 -12.21
N VAL A 127 -1.59 -0.67 -11.89
CA VAL A 127 -1.96 -0.31 -10.51
C VAL A 127 -3.38 -0.82 -10.28
N GLU A 128 -3.57 -1.54 -9.18
CA GLU A 128 -4.79 -2.26 -8.87
C GLU A 128 -5.05 -2.19 -7.36
N ASP A 129 -6.32 -2.31 -6.97
CA ASP A 129 -6.74 -2.29 -5.57
C ASP A 129 -7.50 -3.58 -5.26
N ASP A 130 -7.25 -4.14 -4.09
CA ASP A 130 -8.01 -5.28 -3.57
C ASP A 130 -7.91 -5.36 -2.04
N VAL A 131 -8.72 -6.22 -1.43
CA VAL A 131 -8.75 -6.44 0.01
C VAL A 131 -7.52 -7.21 0.45
N PHE A 132 -6.73 -6.61 1.35
CA PHE A 132 -5.59 -7.24 2.00
C PHE A 132 -6.00 -7.73 3.38
N THR A 133 -5.66 -8.96 3.71
CA THR A 133 -5.89 -9.50 5.05
C THR A 133 -4.59 -10.08 5.60
N ILE A 134 -4.12 -9.47 6.69
CA ILE A 134 -2.95 -9.93 7.43
C ILE A 134 -3.44 -10.92 8.48
N ARG A 135 -3.07 -12.19 8.29
CA ARG A 135 -3.36 -13.32 9.20
C ARG A 135 -4.83 -13.49 9.62
N GLY A 136 -5.77 -13.04 8.79
CA GLY A 136 -7.21 -13.13 9.07
C GLY A 136 -7.73 -12.20 10.17
N ASN A 137 -6.89 -11.32 10.72
CA ASN A 137 -7.27 -10.43 11.83
C ASN A 137 -7.30 -8.95 11.44
N VAL A 138 -6.37 -8.52 10.57
CA VAL A 138 -6.29 -7.13 10.13
C VAL A 138 -6.65 -7.06 8.66
N THR A 139 -7.68 -6.30 8.33
CA THR A 139 -8.16 -6.13 6.95
C THR A 139 -7.90 -4.71 6.49
N LEU A 140 -7.23 -4.57 5.34
CA LEU A 140 -6.94 -3.32 4.67
C LEU A 140 -7.71 -3.32 3.35
N SER A 141 -8.85 -2.63 3.31
CA SER A 141 -9.76 -2.63 2.14
C SER A 141 -9.39 -1.63 1.05
N GLU A 142 -8.50 -0.68 1.35
CA GLU A 142 -8.14 0.44 0.46
C GLU A 142 -6.60 0.54 0.33
N LEU A 143 -5.90 -0.59 0.34
CA LEU A 143 -4.46 -0.60 0.13
C LEU A 143 -4.17 -0.61 -1.38
N PRO A 144 -3.55 0.45 -1.94
CA PRO A 144 -3.21 0.49 -3.36
C PRO A 144 -1.98 -0.36 -3.67
N LEU A 145 -2.01 -1.05 -4.80
CA LEU A 145 -1.03 -2.08 -5.15
C LEU A 145 -0.54 -1.92 -6.58
N GLY A 146 0.75 -2.08 -6.79
CA GLY A 146 1.27 -2.34 -8.12
C GLY A 146 1.25 -3.84 -8.41
N VAL A 147 0.49 -4.26 -9.41
CA VAL A 147 0.48 -5.65 -9.87
C VAL A 147 1.41 -5.79 -11.07
N ALA A 148 2.62 -6.25 -10.77
CA ALA A 148 3.71 -6.35 -11.71
C ALA A 148 3.69 -7.68 -12.48
N ARG A 149 4.04 -7.63 -13.76
CA ARG A 149 4.25 -8.83 -14.60
C ARG A 149 5.72 -9.16 -14.78
N SER A 150 6.64 -8.23 -14.59
CA SER A 150 8.07 -8.52 -14.77
C SER A 150 8.88 -8.07 -13.55
N LYS A 151 9.72 -7.07 -13.69
CA LYS A 151 10.46 -6.46 -12.59
C LYS A 151 9.83 -5.12 -12.24
N VAL A 152 9.91 -4.75 -10.98
CA VAL A 152 9.67 -3.36 -10.59
C VAL A 152 11.03 -2.66 -10.56
N CYS A 153 11.13 -1.50 -11.18
CA CYS A 153 12.41 -0.80 -11.31
C CYS A 153 12.67 0.08 -10.07
N PHE A 154 12.90 -0.56 -8.93
CA PHE A 154 13.47 0.09 -7.74
C PHE A 154 14.26 -0.94 -6.92
N THR A 155 15.44 -0.53 -6.44
CA THR A 155 16.36 -1.24 -5.52
C THR A 155 16.54 -2.77 -5.71
N LEU A 156 17.13 -3.46 -4.73
CA LEU A 156 17.40 -4.92 -4.77
C LEU A 156 16.12 -5.76 -4.60
N PHE A 157 15.01 -5.15 -4.19
CA PHE A 157 13.77 -5.81 -3.79
C PHE A 157 12.71 -5.92 -4.89
N GLY A 158 12.91 -5.29 -6.07
CA GLY A 158 11.99 -5.36 -7.21
C GLY A 158 11.78 -6.76 -7.82
N TYR A 159 12.38 -7.79 -7.23
CA TYR A 159 12.23 -9.20 -7.57
C TYR A 159 11.26 -9.96 -6.65
N PHE A 160 10.89 -9.43 -5.49
CA PHE A 160 10.01 -10.10 -4.52
C PHE A 160 8.74 -9.30 -4.30
N SER A 161 7.60 -9.94 -4.02
CA SER A 161 6.43 -9.18 -3.59
C SER A 161 6.74 -8.50 -2.26
N SER A 162 6.45 -7.20 -2.19
CA SER A 162 6.84 -6.34 -1.08
C SER A 162 5.62 -5.65 -0.49
N LEU A 163 5.54 -5.65 0.84
CA LEU A 163 4.61 -4.82 1.60
C LEU A 163 5.37 -3.60 2.10
N SER A 164 4.99 -2.44 1.61
CA SER A 164 5.69 -1.19 1.89
C SER A 164 5.18 -0.54 3.18
N PHE A 165 6.12 -0.12 4.03
CA PHE A 165 5.88 0.64 5.27
C PHE A 165 6.55 2.01 5.27
N GLY A 166 7.08 2.46 4.12
CA GLY A 166 7.71 3.77 4.02
C GLY A 166 6.74 4.87 4.44
N GLY A 167 7.23 5.75 5.30
CA GLY A 167 6.56 7.00 5.58
C GLY A 167 6.94 8.03 4.52
N ARG A 168 5.99 8.86 4.08
CA ARG A 168 6.35 10.18 3.54
C ARG A 168 7.03 10.94 4.69
N ALA A 169 8.36 10.94 4.71
CA ALA A 169 9.09 11.91 5.50
C ALA A 169 8.67 13.28 4.96
N PHE A 170 7.88 14.02 5.75
CA PHE A 170 7.60 15.42 5.48
C PHE A 170 8.95 16.15 5.52
N TYR A 171 9.51 16.43 4.34
CA TYR A 171 10.58 17.38 4.15
C TYR A 171 9.99 18.72 3.70
#